data_AF-A0A9P4PLE3-F1
#
_entry.id   AF-A0A9P4PLE3-F1
#
_cell.length_a   1.000
_cell.length_b   1.000
_cell.length_c   1.000
_cell.angle_alpha   90.00
_cell.angle_beta   90.00
_cell.angle_gamma   90.00
#
_symmetry.space_group_name_H-M   'P 1'
#
loop_
_entity.id
_entity.type
_entity.pdbx_description
1 polymer ?
#
loop_
_entity_poly.entity_id
_entity_poly.type
_entity_poly.pdbx_seq_one_letter_code
_entity_poly.pdbx_strand_id
1 'polypeptide(L)'
;MATILTQMATQCPDSVILAGGYSQGAAVSHRAIESLDPAVQSQIAGVILYGDTQNTQDKGQIPGFDPKKTKIICAPGDLVCTGSLVILAPHLSYGANAADGSAFLVQKAQAAMAAKKAKRAEMAAKREAGDLAKKMAKVAVGMVA
;
A
#
# COMPACT_ATOMS: atom_id res chain seq x y z
N MET A 1 3.36 -14.53 -2.29
CA MET A 1 3.38 -13.11 -1.89
C MET A 1 2.24 -12.74 -0.92
N ALA A 2 0.99 -13.19 -1.13
CA ALA A 2 -0.14 -12.88 -0.24
C ALA A 2 0.14 -13.17 1.25
N THR A 3 0.65 -14.37 1.57
CA THR A 3 1.03 -14.74 2.94
C THR A 3 2.03 -13.77 3.58
N ILE A 4 3.00 -13.27 2.80
CA ILE A 4 4.01 -12.32 3.29
C ILE A 4 3.35 -10.96 3.60
N LEU A 5 2.50 -10.46 2.71
CA LEU A 5 1.77 -9.21 2.92
C LEU A 5 0.86 -9.28 4.15
N THR A 6 0.15 -10.40 4.33
CA THR A 6 -0.64 -10.65 5.54
C THR A 6 0.24 -10.71 6.80
N GLN A 7 1.37 -11.40 6.76
CA GLN A 7 2.31 -11.45 7.89
C GLN A 7 2.87 -10.08 8.26
N MET A 8 3.24 -9.25 7.28
CA MET A 8 3.70 -7.88 7.52
C MET A 8 2.60 -7.04 8.19
N ALA A 9 1.36 -7.17 7.71
CA ALA A 9 0.21 -6.44 8.23
C ALA A 9 -0.21 -6.88 9.64
N THR A 10 0.04 -8.13 10.03
CA THR A 10 -0.29 -8.65 11.36
C THR A 10 0.82 -8.44 12.37
N GLN A 11 2.09 -8.65 11.99
CA GLN A 11 3.23 -8.49 12.88
C GLN A 11 3.55 -7.02 13.15
N CYS A 12 3.34 -6.15 12.15
CA CYS A 12 3.66 -4.73 12.22
C CYS A 12 2.46 -3.89 11.72
N PRO A 13 1.30 -3.89 12.41
CA PRO A 13 0.07 -3.22 11.95
C PRO A 13 0.23 -1.69 11.79
N ASP A 14 1.25 -1.17 12.45
CA ASP A 14 1.63 0.23 12.48
C ASP A 14 2.61 0.63 11.37
N SER A 15 3.24 -0.34 10.71
CA SER A 15 4.15 -0.10 9.58
C SER A 15 3.40 0.39 8.34
N VAL A 16 4.17 0.88 7.38
CA VAL A 16 3.68 1.20 6.03
C VAL A 16 4.16 0.10 5.10
N ILE A 17 3.24 -0.55 4.41
CA ILE A 17 3.56 -1.62 3.45
C ILE A 17 3.64 -1.01 2.06
N LEU A 18 4.75 -1.27 1.38
CA LEU A 18 4.95 -0.98 -0.03
C LEU A 18 5.24 -2.30 -0.73
N ALA A 19 4.82 -2.43 -1.98
CA ALA A 19 5.06 -3.64 -2.76
C ALA A 19 5.57 -3.27 -4.16
N GLY A 20 6.19 -4.23 -4.83
CA GLY A 20 6.49 -4.08 -6.24
C GLY A 20 6.82 -5.40 -6.90
N GLY A 21 6.78 -5.39 -8.23
CA GLY A 21 7.01 -6.55 -9.07
C GLY A 21 7.56 -6.16 -10.43
N TYR A 22 8.36 -7.04 -11.02
CA TYR A 22 8.91 -6.91 -12.36
C TYR A 22 8.57 -8.16 -13.19
N SER A 23 8.13 -7.99 -14.43
CA SER A 23 7.80 -9.09 -15.34
C SER A 23 6.76 -10.03 -14.70
N GLN A 24 7.03 -11.34 -14.63
CA GLN A 24 6.19 -12.30 -13.92
C GLN A 24 5.95 -11.92 -12.42
N GLY A 25 6.91 -11.25 -11.77
CA GLY A 25 6.73 -10.74 -10.41
C GLY A 25 5.62 -9.68 -10.29
N ALA A 26 5.34 -8.95 -11.38
CA ALA A 26 4.17 -8.07 -11.43
C ALA A 26 2.87 -8.89 -11.41
N ALA A 27 2.77 -9.94 -12.22
CA ALA A 27 1.62 -10.86 -12.20
C ALA A 27 1.41 -11.51 -10.82
N VAL A 28 2.50 -11.90 -10.15
CA VAL A 28 2.43 -12.39 -8.76
C VAL A 28 1.87 -11.32 -7.82
N SER A 29 2.26 -10.05 -8.00
CA SER A 29 1.74 -8.93 -7.21
C SER A 29 0.24 -8.72 -7.45
N HIS A 30 -0.21 -8.78 -8.71
CA HIS A 30 -1.64 -8.72 -9.06
C HIS A 30 -2.45 -9.75 -8.28
N ARG A 31 -2.16 -11.03 -8.49
CA ARG A 31 -2.95 -12.13 -7.89
C ARG A 31 -2.85 -12.14 -6.38
N ALA A 32 -1.67 -11.83 -5.83
CA ALA A 32 -1.49 -11.80 -4.40
C ALA A 32 -2.28 -10.68 -3.73
N ILE A 33 -2.33 -9.48 -4.32
CA ILE A 33 -3.03 -8.33 -3.73
C ILE A 33 -4.53 -8.44 -3.91
N GLU A 34 -4.99 -8.89 -5.08
CA GLU A 34 -6.40 -9.19 -5.36
C GLU A 34 -6.99 -10.17 -4.32
N SER A 35 -6.20 -11.18 -3.92
CA SER A 35 -6.66 -12.20 -2.97
C SER A 35 -6.59 -11.79 -1.49
N LEU A 36 -6.12 -10.59 -1.15
CA LEU A 36 -6.00 -10.16 0.24
C LEU A 36 -7.33 -9.70 0.81
N ASP A 37 -7.50 -9.93 2.12
CA ASP A 37 -8.58 -9.28 2.87
C ASP A 37 -8.50 -7.75 2.75
N PRO A 38 -9.64 -7.03 2.66
CA PRO A 38 -9.66 -5.58 2.53
C PRO A 38 -8.88 -4.85 3.64
N ALA A 39 -8.86 -5.41 4.84
CA ALA A 39 -8.07 -4.87 5.96
C ALA A 39 -6.57 -4.88 5.66
N VAL A 40 -6.04 -5.95 5.06
CA VAL A 40 -4.62 -6.04 4.67
C VAL A 40 -4.35 -5.15 3.47
N GLN A 41 -5.21 -5.16 2.44
CA GLN A 41 -5.09 -4.26 1.30
C GLN A 41 -5.02 -2.78 1.73
N SER A 42 -5.80 -2.40 2.75
CA SER A 42 -5.83 -1.02 3.25
C SER A 42 -4.47 -0.55 3.81
N GLN A 43 -3.65 -1.47 4.32
CA GLN A 43 -2.32 -1.18 4.87
C GLN A 43 -1.24 -1.00 3.78
N ILE A 44 -1.48 -1.50 2.57
CA ILE A 44 -0.60 -1.25 1.42
C ILE A 44 -0.79 0.20 1.00
N ALA A 45 0.28 0.99 1.06
CA ALA A 45 0.28 2.41 0.71
C ALA A 45 0.58 2.66 -0.77
N GLY A 46 1.40 1.80 -1.38
CA GLY A 46 1.83 1.93 -2.76
C GLY A 46 2.34 0.62 -3.35
N VAL A 47 2.06 0.41 -4.63
CA VAL A 47 2.50 -0.74 -5.42
C VAL A 47 3.10 -0.25 -6.72
N ILE A 48 4.27 -0.78 -7.09
CA ILE A 48 4.89 -0.48 -8.38
C ILE A 48 5.15 -1.72 -9.22
N LEU A 49 4.72 -1.70 -10.47
CA LEU A 49 4.84 -2.82 -11.41
C LEU A 49 5.63 -2.39 -12.65
N TYR A 50 6.68 -3.12 -12.99
CA TYR A 50 7.51 -2.87 -14.16
C TYR A 50 7.36 -4.00 -15.18
N GLY A 51 7.16 -3.67 -16.46
CA GLY A 51 7.05 -4.68 -17.52
C GLY A 51 5.94 -5.69 -17.20
N ASP A 52 4.77 -5.17 -16.87
CA ASP A 52 3.71 -5.96 -16.27
C ASP A 52 3.04 -6.89 -17.30
N THR A 53 3.27 -8.19 -17.15
CA THR A 53 2.71 -9.22 -18.05
C THR A 53 1.20 -9.32 -17.98
N GLN A 54 0.58 -8.72 -16.96
CA GLN A 54 -0.86 -8.68 -16.75
C GLN A 54 -1.51 -7.35 -17.17
N ASN A 55 -0.72 -6.37 -17.64
CA ASN A 55 -1.21 -5.02 -17.90
C ASN A 55 -2.44 -4.98 -18.82
N THR A 56 -2.43 -5.71 -19.94
CA THR A 56 -3.58 -5.72 -20.87
C THR A 56 -4.75 -6.54 -20.31
N GLN A 57 -4.46 -7.70 -19.72
CA GLN A 57 -5.43 -8.67 -19.22
C GLN A 57 -6.23 -8.09 -18.05
N ASP A 58 -5.56 -7.33 -17.18
CA ASP A 58 -6.16 -6.68 -16.02
C ASP A 58 -6.48 -5.20 -16.26
N LYS A 59 -6.41 -4.73 -17.52
CA LYS A 59 -6.83 -3.38 -17.93
C LYS A 59 -6.06 -2.24 -17.24
N GLY A 60 -4.76 -2.43 -17.02
CA GLY A 60 -3.86 -1.43 -16.46
C GLY A 60 -4.08 -1.15 -14.97
N GLN A 61 -4.60 -2.13 -14.23
CA GLN A 61 -4.86 -2.02 -12.80
C GLN A 61 -4.71 -3.37 -12.11
N ILE A 62 -4.49 -3.37 -10.80
CA ILE A 62 -4.65 -4.57 -9.98
C ILE A 62 -6.15 -4.69 -9.64
N PRO A 63 -6.85 -5.78 -10.03
CA PRO A 63 -8.27 -5.92 -9.75
C PRO A 63 -8.60 -5.81 -8.25
N GLY A 64 -9.64 -5.05 -7.93
CA GLY A 64 -10.09 -4.85 -6.54
C GLY A 64 -9.20 -3.95 -5.68
N PHE A 65 -8.09 -3.44 -6.20
CA PHE A 65 -7.17 -2.57 -5.47
C PHE A 65 -7.22 -1.12 -5.96
N ASP A 66 -6.91 -0.16 -5.08
CA ASP A 66 -7.01 1.26 -5.38
C ASP A 66 -6.02 1.66 -6.50
N PRO A 67 -6.48 2.12 -7.68
CA PRO A 67 -5.60 2.52 -8.77
C PRO A 67 -4.72 3.71 -8.38
N LYS A 68 -5.14 4.57 -7.43
CA LYS A 68 -4.32 5.67 -6.94
C LYS A 68 -3.10 5.19 -6.15
N LYS A 69 -3.12 3.96 -5.64
CA LYS A 69 -1.99 3.33 -4.95
C LYS A 69 -1.12 2.50 -5.88
N THR A 70 -1.45 2.40 -7.15
CA THR A 70 -0.72 1.58 -8.12
C THR A 70 -0.03 2.45 -9.16
N LYS A 71 1.22 2.12 -9.48
CA LYS A 71 1.93 2.67 -10.63
C LYS A 71 2.45 1.53 -11.49
N ILE A 72 1.97 1.46 -12.72
CA ILE A 72 2.45 0.51 -13.72
C ILE A 72 3.35 1.27 -14.68
N ILE A 73 4.56 0.75 -14.91
CA ILE A 73 5.54 1.31 -15.81
C ILE A 73 5.81 0.28 -16.91
N CYS A 74 5.44 0.63 -18.13
CA CYS A 74 5.65 -0.15 -19.33
C CYS A 74 6.48 0.66 -20.32
N ALA A 75 7.67 0.16 -20.67
CA ALA A 75 8.53 0.80 -21.63
C ALA A 75 7.90 0.74 -23.04
N PRO A 76 8.05 1.79 -23.87
CA PRO A 76 7.58 1.75 -25.25
C PRO A 76 8.19 0.55 -26.00
N GLY A 77 7.34 -0.28 -26.61
CA GLY A 77 7.76 -1.48 -27.34
C GLY A 77 7.94 -2.74 -26.47
N ASP A 78 7.68 -2.68 -25.16
CA ASP A 78 7.63 -3.88 -24.33
C ASP A 78 6.33 -4.67 -24.59
N LEU A 79 6.46 -5.78 -25.31
CA LEU A 79 5.32 -6.58 -25.76
C LEU A 79 4.61 -7.34 -24.64
N VAL A 80 5.26 -7.52 -23.48
CA VAL A 80 4.60 -8.18 -22.33
C VAL A 80 3.48 -7.33 -21.76
N CYS A 81 3.62 -6.02 -21.84
CA CYS A 81 2.58 -5.10 -21.42
C CYS A 81 1.36 -5.11 -22.35
N THR A 82 1.52 -5.60 -23.58
CA THR A 82 0.47 -5.71 -24.61
C THR A 82 -0.08 -7.13 -24.78
N GLY A 83 0.19 -8.02 -23.82
CA GLY A 83 -0.38 -9.38 -23.80
C GLY A 83 0.44 -10.45 -24.49
N SER A 84 1.71 -10.20 -24.83
CA SER A 84 2.60 -11.19 -25.46
C SER A 84 3.78 -11.52 -24.55
N LEU A 85 4.10 -12.79 -24.31
CA LEU A 85 5.24 -13.18 -23.47
C LEU A 85 6.60 -13.20 -24.21
N VAL A 86 6.75 -12.34 -25.21
CA VAL A 86 8.00 -12.17 -25.97
C VAL A 86 8.86 -11.10 -25.32
N ILE A 87 10.08 -11.48 -24.93
CA ILE A 87 11.04 -10.60 -24.29
C ILE A 87 11.84 -9.84 -25.36
N LEU A 88 11.65 -8.52 -25.44
CA LEU A 88 12.45 -7.63 -26.27
C LEU A 88 13.34 -6.71 -25.41
N ALA A 89 14.26 -5.98 -26.04
CA ALA A 89 15.16 -5.06 -25.34
C ALA A 89 14.45 -4.05 -24.41
N PRO A 90 13.27 -3.46 -24.75
CA PRO A 90 12.54 -2.59 -23.82
C PRO A 90 12.13 -3.27 -22.51
N HIS A 91 11.92 -4.58 -22.51
CA HIS A 91 11.58 -5.32 -21.29
C HIS A 91 12.74 -5.32 -20.28
N LEU A 92 13.97 -5.17 -20.75
CA LEU A 92 15.19 -5.23 -19.94
C LEU A 92 15.69 -3.83 -19.50
N SER A 93 14.97 -2.75 -19.85
CA SER A 93 15.45 -1.37 -19.66
C SER A 93 14.93 -0.65 -18.42
N TYR A 94 14.15 -1.32 -17.55
CA TYR A 94 13.46 -0.65 -16.42
C TYR A 94 14.38 -0.08 -15.34
N GLY A 95 15.69 -0.37 -15.37
CA GLY A 95 16.67 0.35 -14.55
C GLY A 95 16.61 1.86 -14.75
N ALA A 96 16.29 2.32 -15.97
CA ALA A 96 16.09 3.75 -16.27
C ALA A 96 14.88 4.37 -15.55
N ASN A 97 13.92 3.56 -15.10
CA ASN A 97 12.69 4.01 -14.44
C ASN A 97 12.75 3.93 -12.90
N ALA A 98 13.85 3.42 -12.32
CA ALA A 98 13.95 3.20 -10.88
C ALA A 98 13.76 4.48 -10.05
N ALA A 99 14.25 5.63 -10.54
CA ALA A 99 14.09 6.92 -9.86
C ALA A 99 12.62 7.37 -9.83
N ASP A 100 11.92 7.32 -10.96
CA ASP A 100 10.50 7.68 -11.05
C ASP A 100 9.62 6.74 -10.21
N GLY A 101 9.97 5.45 -10.20
CA GLY A 101 9.24 4.47 -9.44
C GLY A 101 9.44 4.57 -7.93
N SER A 102 10.67 4.78 -7.49
CA SER A 102 10.98 5.01 -6.06
C SER A 102 10.38 6.32 -5.56
N ALA A 103 10.39 7.39 -6.36
CA ALA A 103 9.76 8.66 -6.02
C ALA A 103 8.25 8.49 -5.72
N PHE A 104 7.54 7.71 -6.54
CA PHE A 104 6.13 7.37 -6.29
C PHE A 104 5.95 6.64 -4.95
N LEU A 105 6.75 5.60 -4.68
CA LEU A 105 6.66 4.83 -3.44
C LEU A 105 6.98 5.69 -2.20
N VAL A 106 7.99 6.56 -2.27
CA VAL A 106 8.35 7.51 -1.20
C VAL A 106 7.18 8.46 -0.92
N GLN A 107 6.56 9.02 -1.96
CA GLN A 107 5.40 9.89 -1.82
C GLN A 107 4.26 9.17 -1.10
N LYS A 108 3.93 7.94 -1.51
CA LYS A 108 2.90 7.12 -0.86
C LYS A 108 3.23 6.81 0.58
N ALA A 109 4.49 6.48 0.87
CA ALA A 109 4.96 6.18 2.21
C ALA A 109 4.82 7.39 3.14
N GLN A 110 5.27 8.57 2.71
CA GLN A 110 5.17 9.80 3.48
C GLN A 110 3.71 10.16 3.78
N ALA A 111 2.82 10.07 2.79
CA ALA A 111 1.39 10.31 2.99
C ALA A 111 0.77 9.33 4.01
N ALA A 112 1.10 8.03 3.91
CA ALA A 112 0.61 7.02 4.83
C ALA A 112 1.14 7.22 6.26
N MET A 113 2.43 7.55 6.42
CA MET A 113 3.03 7.86 7.72
C MET A 113 2.40 9.09 8.36
N ALA A 114 2.16 10.16 7.58
CA ALA A 114 1.50 11.36 8.06
C ALA A 114 0.06 11.05 8.53
N ALA A 115 -0.70 10.27 7.76
CA ALA A 115 -2.06 9.85 8.13
C ALA A 115 -2.07 9.01 9.42
N LYS A 116 -1.14 8.06 9.58
CA LYS A 116 -1.00 7.27 10.81
C LYS A 116 -0.63 8.13 12.00
N LYS A 117 0.32 9.07 11.85
CA LYS A 117 0.70 10.02 12.90
C LYS A 117 -0.49 10.86 13.35
N ALA A 118 -1.29 11.38 12.41
CA ALA A 118 -2.49 12.15 12.71
C ALA A 118 -3.52 11.32 13.49
N LYS A 119 -3.82 10.09 13.04
CA LYS A 119 -4.75 9.19 13.75
C LYS A 119 -4.29 8.88 15.17
N ARG A 120 -2.99 8.65 15.38
CA ARG A 120 -2.43 8.41 16.72
C ARG A 120 -2.57 9.63 17.62
N ALA A 121 -2.28 10.82 17.10
CA ALA A 121 -2.46 12.08 17.85
C ALA A 121 -3.93 12.29 18.25
N GLU A 122 -4.86 12.03 17.33
CA GLU A 122 -6.31 12.09 17.61
C GLU A 122 -6.74 11.09 18.68
N MET A 123 -6.29 9.83 18.59
CA MET A 123 -6.59 8.81 19.61
C MET A 123 -6.00 9.15 20.98
N ALA A 124 -4.78 9.71 21.02
CA ALA A 124 -4.17 10.16 22.26
C ALA A 124 -4.98 11.28 22.92
N ALA A 125 -5.37 12.30 22.15
CA ALA A 125 -6.18 13.41 22.64
C ALA A 125 -7.56 12.95 23.17
N LYS A 126 -8.23 12.02 22.46
CA LYS A 126 -9.50 11.44 22.91
C LYS A 126 -9.36 10.67 24.22
N ARG A 127 -8.24 9.96 24.41
CA ARG A 127 -7.97 9.23 25.65
C ARG A 127 -7.76 10.19 26.83
N GLU A 128 -6.96 11.23 26.64
CA GLU A 128 -6.74 12.26 27.67
C GLU A 128 -8.03 12.97 28.07
N ALA A 129 -8.87 13.34 27.09
CA ALA A 129 -10.18 13.94 27.36
C ALA A 129 -11.10 12.98 28.13
N GLY A 130 -11.13 11.69 27.75
CA GLY A 130 -11.90 10.66 28.45
C GLY A 130 -11.43 10.43 29.89
N ASP A 131 -10.12 10.42 30.11
CA ASP A 131 -9.54 10.25 31.45
C ASP A 131 -9.83 11.46 32.35
N LEU A 132 -9.77 12.68 31.80
CA LEU A 132 -10.16 13.90 32.52
C LEU A 132 -11.64 13.87 32.90
N ALA A 133 -12.53 13.50 31.96
CA ALA A 133 -13.96 13.40 32.20
C ALA A 133 -14.29 12.40 33.33
N LYS A 134 -13.63 11.23 33.34
CA LYS A 134 -13.77 10.25 34.44
C LYS A 134 -13.29 10.80 35.78
N LYS A 135 -12.17 11.53 35.80
CA LYS A 135 -11.65 12.17 37.01
C LYS A 135 -12.64 13.20 37.58
N MET A 136 -13.19 14.06 36.72
CA MET A 136 -14.18 15.06 37.12
C MET A 136 -15.46 14.43 37.66
N ALA A 137 -15.96 13.37 37.02
CA ALA A 137 -17.11 12.62 37.53
C ALA A 137 -16.86 12.04 38.94
N LYS A 138 -15.66 11.48 39.18
CA LYS A 138 -15.30 10.94 40.51
C LYS A 138 -15.20 12.03 41.58
N VAL A 139 -14.64 13.20 41.24
CA VAL A 139 -14.58 14.35 42.16
C VAL A 139 -15.99 14.83 42.49
N ALA A 140 -16.86 14.96 41.50
CA ALA A 140 -18.25 15.38 41.71
C ALA A 140 -19.00 14.44 42.65
N VAL A 141 -18.88 13.12 42.47
CA VAL A 141 -19.50 12.13 43.37
C VAL A 141 -18.97 12.26 44.81
N GLY A 142 -17.66 12.46 44.98
CA GLY A 142 -17.06 12.62 46.30
C GLY A 142 -17.40 13.92 47.03
N MET A 143 -17.93 14.94 46.34
CA MET A 143 -18.38 16.19 46.96
C MET A 143 -19.82 16.15 47.48
N VAL A 144 -20.60 15.11 47.12
CA VAL A 144 -22.02 14.96 47.48
C VAL A 144 -22.24 13.80 48.48
N ALA A 145 -21.16 13.10 48.88
CA ALA A 145 -21.15 12.08 49.92
C ALA A 145 -20.57 12.66 51.22
#